data_AF-A0A948JN53-F1
#
_entry.id   AF-A0A948JN53-F1
#
_cell.length_a   1.000
_cell.length_b   1.000
_cell.length_c   1.000
_cell.angle_alpha   90.00
_cell.angle_beta   90.00
_cell.angle_gamma   90.00
#
_symmetry.space_group_name_H-M   'P 1'
#
loop_
_entity.id
_entity.type
_entity.pdbx_description
1 polymer ?
#
loop_
_entity_poly.entity_id
_entity_poly.type
_entity_poly.pdbx_seq_one_letter_code
_entity_poly.pdbx_strand_id
1 'polypeptide(L)'
;MQATRFPVVWLTGNSGAGKTTLAFGVRNHFNEQADVGSPLARRVVVLDGDEMRATVSVDEGLSPEDRRRHNLRVARLAHLLSEHGFLVIVSVIAPFKKVRDELQPICNPKWVYVKRTGLEGVDRPYEPPENPDLVIDDDRLSIEEARSILIAYLRGLEVQAVKPREAPEKKFVAK
;
A
#
# COMPACT_ATOMS: atom_id res chain seq x y z
N MET A 1 16.70 -12.52 23.18
CA MET A 1 16.45 -11.23 22.51
C MET A 1 15.16 -11.38 21.72
N GLN A 2 14.12 -10.58 21.98
CA GLN A 2 12.94 -10.59 21.11
C GLN A 2 13.35 -10.02 19.74
N ALA A 3 13.04 -10.73 18.66
CA ALA A 3 13.31 -10.24 17.32
C ALA A 3 12.47 -8.98 17.06
N THR A 4 13.06 -7.96 16.43
CA THR A 4 12.32 -6.77 16.00
C THR A 4 11.21 -7.19 15.05
N ARG A 5 9.96 -7.00 15.45
CA ARG A 5 8.77 -7.27 14.63
C ARG A 5 8.36 -5.99 13.92
N PHE A 6 8.27 -6.04 12.60
CA PHE A 6 7.76 -4.92 11.79
C PHE A 6 6.30 -5.16 11.41
N PRO A 7 5.49 -4.09 11.26
CA PRO A 7 4.10 -4.23 10.88
C PRO A 7 3.93 -4.75 9.45
N VAL A 8 2.77 -5.31 9.14
CA VAL A 8 2.30 -5.43 7.75
C VAL A 8 1.67 -4.10 7.35
N VAL A 9 2.04 -3.55 6.20
CA VAL A 9 1.51 -2.30 5.67
C VAL A 9 0.76 -2.61 4.40
N TRP A 10 -0.53 -2.30 4.35
CA TRP A 10 -1.39 -2.61 3.22
C TRP A 10 -1.77 -1.31 2.49
N LEU A 11 -1.22 -1.14 1.29
CA LEU A 11 -1.59 -0.04 0.39
C LEU A 11 -2.90 -0.41 -0.29
N THR A 12 -3.97 0.32 0.02
CA THR A 12 -5.28 0.17 -0.62
C THR A 12 -5.61 1.40 -1.45
N GLY A 13 -6.36 1.21 -2.54
CA GLY A 13 -6.70 2.27 -3.49
C GLY A 13 -7.05 1.68 -4.84
N ASN A 14 -7.72 2.47 -5.68
CA ASN A 14 -8.11 2.06 -7.04
C ASN A 14 -6.91 1.55 -7.84
N SER A 15 -7.15 0.64 -8.79
CA SER A 15 -6.11 0.24 -9.75
C SER A 15 -5.64 1.48 -10.53
N GLY A 16 -4.33 1.65 -10.68
CA GLY A 16 -3.72 2.83 -11.29
C GLY A 16 -3.42 3.98 -10.32
N ALA A 17 -3.78 3.90 -9.03
CA ALA A 17 -3.48 4.95 -8.05
C ALA A 17 -1.99 5.04 -7.60
N GLY A 18 -1.06 4.35 -8.27
CA GLY A 18 0.38 4.43 -7.94
C GLY A 18 0.89 3.53 -6.79
N LYS A 19 0.06 2.64 -6.24
CA LYS A 19 0.43 1.74 -5.11
C LYS A 19 1.73 0.96 -5.31
N THR A 20 1.86 0.27 -6.44
CA THR A 20 3.02 -0.57 -6.76
C THR A 20 4.29 0.27 -6.92
N THR A 21 4.19 1.41 -7.61
CA THR A 21 5.29 2.37 -7.76
C THR A 21 5.78 2.88 -6.40
N LEU A 22 4.84 3.25 -5.52
CA LEU A 22 5.15 3.71 -4.18
C LEU A 22 5.81 2.60 -3.33
N ALA A 23 5.26 1.38 -3.35
CA ALA A 23 5.80 0.24 -2.60
C ALA A 23 7.24 -0.09 -3.00
N PHE A 24 7.53 -0.18 -4.31
CA PHE A 24 8.88 -0.45 -4.79
C PHE A 24 9.84 0.70 -4.54
N GLY A 25 9.38 1.95 -4.62
CA GLY A 25 10.20 3.11 -4.24
C GLY A 25 10.67 3.03 -2.79
N VAL A 26 9.78 2.67 -1.86
CA VAL A 26 10.14 2.47 -0.44
C VAL A 26 11.10 1.30 -0.26
N ARG A 27 10.84 0.17 -0.94
CA ARG A 27 11.74 -0.99 -0.89
C ARG A 27 13.15 -0.63 -1.35
N ASN A 28 13.28 0.04 -2.48
CA ASN A 28 14.58 0.42 -3.03
C ASN A 28 15.32 1.39 -2.10
N HIS A 29 14.62 2.34 -1.47
CA HIS A 29 15.18 3.23 -0.45
C HIS A 29 15.84 2.45 0.71
N PHE A 30 15.12 1.49 1.30
CA PHE A 30 15.63 0.75 2.47
C PHE A 30 16.59 -0.40 2.12
N ASN A 31 16.46 -1.02 0.94
CA ASN A 31 17.26 -2.19 0.58
C ASN A 31 18.52 -1.84 -0.23
N GLU A 32 18.50 -0.78 -1.05
CA GLU A 32 19.58 -0.46 -2.00
C GLU A 32 20.34 0.81 -1.61
N GLN A 33 19.64 1.88 -1.20
CA GLN A 33 20.26 3.17 -0.89
C GLN A 33 20.79 3.26 0.56
N ALA A 34 20.63 2.17 1.31
CA ALA A 34 21.24 1.81 2.59
C ALA A 34 21.39 2.95 3.61
N ASP A 35 20.33 3.14 4.38
CA ASP A 35 20.39 3.64 5.75
C ASP A 35 21.01 2.54 6.64
N VAL A 36 22.35 2.36 6.58
CA VAL A 36 23.11 1.21 7.15
C VAL A 36 22.91 1.05 8.67
N GLY A 37 22.38 2.05 9.37
CA GLY A 37 22.04 1.99 10.80
C GLY A 37 20.56 1.71 11.10
N SER A 38 19.68 1.66 10.10
CA SER A 38 18.25 1.47 10.30
C SER A 38 17.91 0.00 10.57
N PRO A 39 17.01 -0.29 11.55
CA PRO A 39 16.46 -1.64 11.73
C PRO A 39 15.78 -2.21 10.48
N LEU A 40 15.36 -1.35 9.53
CA LEU A 40 14.68 -1.73 8.28
C LEU A 40 15.65 -2.02 7.12
N ALA A 41 16.95 -1.78 7.29
CA ALA A 41 17.92 -1.95 6.22
C ALA A 41 17.87 -3.38 5.67
N ARG A 42 17.62 -3.53 4.36
CA ARG A 42 17.49 -4.82 3.66
C ARG A 42 16.38 -5.75 4.20
N ARG A 43 15.41 -5.21 4.94
CA ARG A 43 14.31 -5.99 5.54
C ARG A 43 12.93 -5.62 5.00
N VAL A 44 12.87 -4.91 3.87
CA VAL A 44 11.60 -4.54 3.23
C VAL A 44 11.26 -5.52 2.11
N VAL A 45 10.07 -6.13 2.19
CA VAL A 45 9.51 -7.03 1.18
C VAL A 45 8.24 -6.41 0.62
N VAL A 46 8.05 -6.50 -0.70
CA VAL A 46 6.83 -6.06 -1.38
C VAL A 46 6.08 -7.28 -1.87
N LEU A 47 4.79 -7.38 -1.53
CA LEU A 47 3.87 -8.37 -2.09
C LEU A 47 2.97 -7.65 -3.10
N ASP A 48 3.37 -7.69 -4.37
CA ASP A 48 2.64 -7.03 -5.45
C ASP A 48 1.44 -7.84 -5.97
N GLY A 49 0.36 -7.16 -6.36
CA GLY A 49 -0.87 -7.82 -6.81
C GLY A 49 -0.67 -8.75 -7.99
N ASP A 50 0.10 -8.34 -8.99
CA ASP A 50 0.27 -9.13 -10.21
C ASP A 50 1.25 -10.28 -9.97
N GLU A 51 2.33 -10.04 -9.24
CA GLU A 51 3.29 -11.08 -8.83
C GLU A 51 2.63 -12.12 -7.92
N MET A 52 1.83 -11.70 -6.94
CA MET A 52 1.12 -12.61 -6.04
C MET A 52 0.06 -13.42 -6.79
N ARG A 53 -0.60 -12.87 -7.81
CA ARG A 53 -1.52 -13.65 -8.66
C ARG A 53 -0.77 -14.73 -9.43
N ALA A 54 0.36 -14.37 -10.05
CA ALA A 54 1.18 -15.29 -10.82
C ALA A 54 1.87 -16.39 -9.97
N THR A 55 1.89 -16.26 -8.64
CA THR A 55 2.60 -17.18 -7.75
C THR A 55 1.68 -17.96 -6.81
N VAL A 56 0.77 -17.29 -6.10
CA VAL A 56 -0.08 -17.90 -5.07
C VAL A 56 -1.54 -17.99 -5.44
N SER A 57 -1.94 -17.56 -6.65
CA SER A 57 -3.34 -17.60 -7.12
C SER A 57 -3.45 -17.86 -8.62
N VAL A 58 -2.58 -18.74 -9.14
CA VAL A 58 -2.38 -19.00 -10.57
C VAL A 58 -3.67 -19.44 -11.27
N ASP A 59 -4.51 -20.21 -10.58
CA ASP A 59 -5.74 -20.79 -11.15
C ASP A 59 -7.00 -19.96 -10.85
N GLU A 60 -6.86 -18.74 -10.30
CA GLU A 60 -8.00 -17.93 -9.88
C GLU A 60 -8.36 -16.82 -10.88
N GLY A 61 -9.67 -16.65 -11.09
CA GLY A 61 -10.21 -15.55 -11.88
C GLY A 61 -10.27 -14.23 -11.10
N LEU A 62 -11.13 -13.33 -11.59
CA LEU A 62 -11.35 -12.00 -11.01
C LEU A 62 -12.71 -11.87 -10.32
N SER A 63 -13.38 -12.98 -10.02
CA SER A 63 -14.65 -12.97 -9.28
C SER A 63 -14.47 -12.41 -7.86
N PRO A 64 -15.54 -11.92 -7.20
CA PRO A 64 -15.44 -11.44 -5.83
C PRO A 64 -14.86 -12.48 -4.86
N GLU A 65 -15.23 -13.75 -5.01
CA GLU A 65 -14.73 -14.82 -4.15
C GLU A 65 -13.27 -15.18 -4.46
N ASP A 66 -12.87 -15.19 -5.74
CA ASP A 66 -11.46 -15.36 -6.13
C ASP A 66 -10.59 -14.24 -5.54
N ARG A 67 -11.04 -12.98 -5.65
CA ARG A 67 -10.35 -11.84 -5.03
C ARG A 67 -10.26 -12.00 -3.53
N ARG A 68 -11.34 -12.41 -2.85
CA ARG A 68 -11.31 -12.67 -1.41
C ARG A 68 -10.28 -13.73 -1.04
N ARG A 69 -10.26 -14.89 -1.71
CA ARG A 69 -9.28 -15.96 -1.45
C ARG A 69 -7.85 -15.51 -1.72
N HIS A 70 -7.61 -14.79 -2.81
CA HIS A 70 -6.32 -14.18 -3.11
C HIS A 70 -5.86 -13.25 -1.98
N ASN A 71 -6.70 -12.31 -1.52
CA ASN A 71 -6.39 -11.41 -0.41
C ASN A 71 -6.06 -12.18 0.89
N LEU A 72 -6.80 -13.26 1.19
CA LEU A 72 -6.53 -14.11 2.36
C LEU A 72 -5.18 -14.83 2.27
N ARG A 73 -4.78 -15.32 1.09
CA ARG A 73 -3.46 -15.95 0.89
C ARG A 73 -2.33 -14.94 1.08
N VAL A 74 -2.45 -13.76 0.47
CA VAL A 74 -1.47 -12.68 0.62
C VAL A 74 -1.34 -12.25 2.07
N ALA A 75 -2.45 -12.13 2.80
CA ALA A 75 -2.42 -11.75 4.22
C ALA A 75 -1.68 -12.78 5.09
N ARG A 76 -1.88 -14.09 4.85
CA ARG A 76 -1.16 -15.15 5.56
C ARG A 76 0.35 -15.13 5.26
N LEU A 77 0.73 -14.92 3.99
CA LEU A 77 2.12 -14.77 3.60
C LEU A 77 2.75 -13.53 4.24
N ALA A 78 2.05 -12.40 4.22
CA ALA A 78 2.49 -11.16 4.84
C ALA A 78 2.70 -11.31 6.35
N HIS A 79 1.77 -12.00 7.03
CA HIS A 79 1.90 -12.29 8.45
C HIS A 79 3.16 -13.14 8.72
N LEU A 80 3.36 -14.24 8.00
CA LEU A 80 4.53 -15.10 8.17
C LEU A 80 5.84 -14.32 7.99
N LEU A 81 5.96 -13.53 6.93
CA LEU A 81 7.15 -12.71 6.69
C LEU A 81 7.37 -11.66 7.80
N SER A 82 6.30 -11.04 8.29
CA SER A 82 6.35 -10.10 9.41
C SER A 82 6.84 -10.76 10.71
N GLU A 83 6.40 -12.00 11.01
CA GLU A 83 6.92 -12.78 12.15
C GLU A 83 8.42 -13.05 12.05
N HIS A 84 8.95 -13.14 10.82
CA HIS A 84 10.38 -13.35 10.56
C HIS A 84 11.19 -12.05 10.43
N GLY A 85 10.64 -10.93 10.90
CA GLY A 85 11.37 -9.66 11.02
C GLY A 85 11.48 -8.87 9.72
N PHE A 86 10.57 -9.10 8.77
CA PHE A 86 10.44 -8.26 7.57
C PHE A 86 9.35 -7.22 7.74
N LEU A 87 9.61 -6.00 7.26
CA LEU A 87 8.55 -5.04 6.95
C LEU A 87 7.92 -5.47 5.63
N VAL A 88 6.64 -5.82 5.66
CA VAL A 88 5.91 -6.27 4.47
C VAL A 88 5.00 -5.16 3.97
N ILE A 89 5.21 -4.74 2.72
CA ILE A 89 4.35 -3.78 2.04
C ILE A 89 3.51 -4.55 1.01
N VAL A 90 2.20 -4.54 1.18
CA VAL A 90 1.25 -5.20 0.28
C VAL A 90 0.64 -4.15 -0.65
N SER A 91 0.75 -4.32 -1.98
CA SER A 91 0.13 -3.42 -2.98
C SER A 91 -1.10 -4.05 -3.68
N VAL A 92 -1.61 -5.15 -3.15
CA VAL A 92 -2.82 -5.83 -3.62
C VAL A 92 -4.07 -5.01 -3.29
N ILE A 93 -4.99 -4.85 -4.25
CA ILE A 93 -6.26 -4.16 -4.00
C ILE A 93 -7.14 -4.94 -3.01
N ALA A 94 -7.63 -4.28 -1.97
CA ALA A 94 -8.60 -4.83 -1.01
C ALA A 94 -9.89 -3.98 -1.06
N PRO A 95 -10.72 -4.16 -2.12
CA PRO A 95 -11.70 -3.16 -2.52
C PRO A 95 -12.89 -3.05 -1.56
N PHE A 96 -13.25 -4.12 -0.86
CA PHE A 96 -14.45 -4.16 -0.03
C PHE A 96 -14.10 -4.16 1.46
N LYS A 97 -14.87 -3.43 2.26
CA LYS A 97 -14.73 -3.38 3.73
C LYS A 97 -14.79 -4.77 4.33
N LYS A 98 -15.73 -5.61 3.89
CA LYS A 98 -15.88 -6.99 4.38
C LYS A 98 -14.58 -7.79 4.26
N VAL A 99 -13.88 -7.69 3.14
CA VAL A 99 -12.59 -8.38 2.96
C VAL A 99 -11.56 -7.79 3.92
N ARG A 100 -11.45 -6.46 4.03
CA ARG A 100 -10.52 -5.82 4.96
C ARG A 100 -10.75 -6.24 6.42
N ASP A 101 -12.02 -6.37 6.83
CA ASP A 101 -12.39 -6.85 8.17
C ASP A 101 -11.90 -8.30 8.40
N GLU A 102 -11.96 -9.17 7.38
CA GLU A 102 -11.42 -10.54 7.44
C GLU A 102 -9.89 -10.58 7.52
N LEU A 103 -9.19 -9.59 6.95
CA LEU A 103 -7.72 -9.51 6.99
C LEU A 103 -7.19 -9.03 8.35
N GLN A 104 -7.99 -8.24 9.08
CA GLN A 104 -7.61 -7.66 10.38
C GLN A 104 -7.10 -8.71 11.39
N PRO A 105 -7.82 -9.82 11.68
CA PRO A 105 -7.34 -10.82 12.62
C PRO A 105 -6.17 -11.67 12.10
N ILE A 106 -5.86 -11.64 10.79
CA ILE A 106 -4.82 -12.48 10.18
C ILE A 106 -3.45 -11.81 10.26
N CYS A 107 -3.35 -10.55 9.84
CA CYS A 107 -2.07 -9.84 9.75
C CYS A 107 -2.05 -8.49 10.44
N ASN A 108 -3.17 -8.05 11.04
CA ASN A 108 -3.34 -6.76 11.71
C ASN A 108 -2.67 -5.60 10.92
N PRO A 109 -3.06 -5.39 9.66
CA PRO A 109 -2.32 -4.50 8.77
C PRO A 109 -2.52 -3.04 9.16
N LYS A 110 -1.48 -2.24 8.89
CA LYS A 110 -1.55 -0.79 8.83
C LYS A 110 -2.09 -0.37 7.47
N TRP A 111 -3.27 0.23 7.45
CA TRP A 111 -3.96 0.62 6.23
C TRP A 111 -3.46 1.96 5.71
N VAL A 112 -2.83 1.96 4.55
CA VAL A 112 -2.44 3.18 3.84
C VAL A 112 -3.36 3.35 2.64
N TYR A 113 -4.21 4.38 2.67
CA TYR A 113 -5.10 4.68 1.56
C TYR A 113 -4.40 5.59 0.56
N VAL A 114 -4.13 5.07 -0.64
CA VAL A 114 -3.64 5.83 -1.77
C VAL A 114 -4.83 6.32 -2.59
N LYS A 115 -5.19 7.59 -2.37
CA LYS A 115 -6.34 8.25 -2.99
C LYS A 115 -5.91 8.88 -4.30
N ARG A 116 -6.70 8.64 -5.35
CA ARG A 116 -6.57 9.25 -6.67
C ARG A 116 -7.95 9.36 -7.31
N THR A 117 -8.37 10.58 -7.63
CA THR A 117 -9.65 10.88 -8.27
C THR A 117 -9.66 10.47 -9.74
N GLY A 118 -10.84 10.16 -10.28
CA GLY A 118 -11.04 9.84 -11.70
C GLY A 118 -10.67 8.41 -12.08
N LEU A 119 -10.47 7.53 -11.11
CA LEU A 119 -10.22 6.10 -11.33
C LEU A 119 -11.46 5.23 -11.05
N GLU A 120 -12.55 5.85 -10.61
CA GLU A 120 -13.84 5.21 -10.36
C GLU A 120 -14.48 4.78 -11.67
N GLY A 121 -15.19 3.65 -11.66
CA GLY A 121 -15.90 3.14 -12.82
C GLY A 121 -16.88 2.04 -12.42
N VAL A 122 -17.89 1.80 -13.26
CA VAL A 122 -18.96 0.81 -13.02
C VAL A 122 -18.36 -0.59 -12.76
N ASP A 123 -17.30 -0.95 -13.47
CA ASP A 123 -16.60 -2.25 -13.35
C ASP A 123 -15.46 -2.24 -12.32
N ARG A 124 -15.33 -1.17 -11.54
CA ARG A 124 -14.27 -0.99 -10.52
C ARG A 124 -14.87 -0.63 -9.17
N PRO A 125 -15.74 -1.50 -8.61
CA PRO A 125 -16.30 -1.26 -7.29
C PRO A 125 -15.17 -1.21 -6.25
N TYR A 126 -15.12 -0.11 -5.50
CA TYR A 126 -14.14 0.13 -4.46
C TYR A 126 -14.77 0.94 -3.34
N GLU A 127 -14.66 0.44 -2.11
CA GLU A 127 -15.10 1.11 -0.89
C GLU A 127 -13.84 1.67 -0.21
N PRO A 128 -13.67 3.01 -0.13
CA PRO A 128 -12.57 3.60 0.63
C PRO A 128 -12.55 3.11 2.09
N PRO A 129 -11.37 2.93 2.71
CA PRO A 129 -11.30 2.61 4.14
C PRO A 129 -11.82 3.79 4.97
N GLU A 130 -12.63 3.52 5.98
CA GLU A 130 -13.21 4.54 6.86
C GLU A 130 -12.16 5.17 7.78
N ASN A 131 -11.27 4.34 8.35
CA ASN A 131 -10.24 4.74 9.31
C ASN A 131 -8.86 4.22 8.88
N PRO A 132 -8.28 4.71 7.78
CA PRO A 132 -6.91 4.35 7.40
C PRO A 132 -5.90 4.94 8.40
N ASP A 133 -4.79 4.23 8.65
CA ASP A 133 -3.69 4.73 9.48
C ASP A 133 -2.93 5.88 8.79
N LEU A 134 -2.95 5.93 7.45
CA LEU A 134 -2.36 7.00 6.65
C LEU A 134 -3.14 7.20 5.35
N VAL A 135 -3.28 8.46 4.90
CA VAL A 135 -3.82 8.80 3.58
C VAL A 135 -2.72 9.46 2.74
N ILE A 136 -2.51 8.96 1.53
CA ILE A 136 -1.64 9.53 0.51
C ILE A 136 -2.54 10.02 -0.61
N ASP A 137 -2.66 11.34 -0.73
CA ASP A 137 -3.48 12.00 -1.75
C ASP A 137 -2.64 12.25 -3.02
N ASP A 138 -2.65 11.27 -3.91
CA ASP A 138 -1.87 11.28 -5.16
C ASP A 138 -2.40 12.30 -6.19
N ASP A 139 -3.55 12.94 -5.93
CA ASP A 139 -4.00 14.10 -6.71
C ASP A 139 -3.22 15.39 -6.37
N ARG A 140 -2.60 15.42 -5.18
CA ARG A 140 -1.95 16.62 -4.61
C ARG A 140 -0.45 16.44 -4.43
N LEU A 141 0.01 15.21 -4.33
CA LEU A 141 1.40 14.85 -4.07
C LEU A 141 2.08 14.39 -5.36
N SER A 142 3.35 14.73 -5.51
CA SER A 142 4.24 13.98 -6.39
C SER A 142 4.58 12.61 -5.78
N ILE A 143 5.01 11.67 -6.62
CA ILE A 143 5.43 10.33 -6.18
C ILE A 143 6.58 10.38 -5.15
N GLU A 144 7.48 11.36 -5.29
CA GLU A 144 8.62 11.56 -4.40
C GLU A 144 8.18 12.06 -3.02
N GLU A 145 7.21 12.97 -2.97
CA GLU A 145 6.59 13.45 -1.73
C GLU A 145 5.80 12.34 -1.04
N ALA A 146 4.97 11.61 -1.80
CA ALA A 146 4.23 10.45 -1.32
C ALA A 146 5.16 9.39 -0.70
N ARG A 147 6.29 9.11 -1.37
CA ARG A 147 7.31 8.17 -0.87
C ARG A 147 7.96 8.69 0.41
N SER A 148 8.32 9.96 0.46
CA SER A 148 8.95 10.58 1.63
C SER A 148 8.02 10.54 2.86
N ILE A 149 6.74 10.80 2.66
CA ILE A 149 5.69 10.68 3.69
C ILE A 149 5.60 9.25 4.20
N LEU A 150 5.51 8.27 3.29
CA LEU A 150 5.42 6.86 3.69
C LEU A 150 6.68 6.41 4.43
N ILE A 151 7.88 6.81 4.00
CA ILE A 151 9.14 6.52 4.70
C ILE A 151 9.13 7.13 6.11
N ALA A 152 8.69 8.38 6.26
CA ALA A 152 8.60 9.03 7.56
C ALA A 152 7.63 8.29 8.50
N TYR A 153 6.46 7.90 8.00
CA TYR A 153 5.48 7.08 8.72
C TYR A 153 6.08 5.75 9.18
N LEU A 154 6.79 5.05 8.29
CA LEU A 154 7.43 3.75 8.60
C LEU A 154 8.56 3.86 9.63
N ARG A 155 9.19 5.03 9.74
CA ARG A 155 10.17 5.35 10.78
C ARG A 155 9.53 5.71 12.13
N GLY A 156 8.20 5.76 12.21
CA GLY A 156 7.49 6.19 13.41
C GLY A 156 7.59 7.70 13.68
N LEU A 157 7.92 8.48 12.65
CA LEU A 157 7.93 9.94 12.74
C LEU A 157 6.51 10.48 12.59
N GLU A 158 6.19 11.57 13.29
CA GLU A 158 4.94 12.28 13.06
C GLU A 158 4.92 12.80 11.62
N VAL A 159 3.90 12.38 10.87
CA VAL A 159 3.65 12.86 9.53
C VAL A 159 2.61 13.97 9.62
N GLN A 160 3.02 15.20 9.35
CA GLN A 160 2.05 16.30 9.18
C GLN A 160 1.24 16.06 7.91
N ALA A 161 -0.09 16.25 7.99
CA ALA A 161 -0.94 16.26 6.81
C ALA A 161 -0.41 17.30 5.82
N VAL A 162 0.05 16.84 4.66
CA VAL A 162 0.63 17.73 3.65
C VAL A 162 -0.46 18.67 3.14
N LYS A 163 -0.17 19.98 3.19
CA LYS A 163 -1.07 21.01 2.65
C LYS A 163 -1.27 20.75 1.15
N PRO A 164 -2.51 20.88 0.63
CA PRO A 164 -2.77 20.71 -0.80
C PRO A 164 -1.84 21.58 -1.63
N ARG A 165 -1.23 21.00 -2.68
CA ARG A 165 -0.62 21.79 -3.76
C ARG A 165 -1.73 22.62 -4.40
N GLU A 166 -1.54 23.94 -4.49
CA GLU A 166 -2.48 24.81 -5.21
C GLU A 166 -2.67 24.23 -6.62
N ALA A 167 -3.94 24.00 -6.99
CA ALA A 167 -4.25 23.43 -8.29
C ALA A 167 -3.63 24.31 -9.38
N PRO A 168 -3.01 23.75 -10.43
CA PRO A 168 -2.55 24.56 -11.54
C PRO A 168 -3.76 25.29 -12.12
N GLU A 169 -3.68 26.63 -12.17
CA GLU A 169 -4.69 27.47 -12.78
C GLU A 169 -5.01 26.90 -14.17
N LYS A 170 -6.28 26.56 -14.39
CA LYS A 170 -6.76 26.16 -15.71
C LYS A 170 -6.59 27.38 -16.62
N LYS A 171 -5.48 27.44 -17.36
CA LYS A 171 -5.32 28.35 -18.49
C LYS A 171 -6.35 27.96 -19.55
N PHE A 172 -7.53 28.58 -19.51
CA PHE A 172 -8.44 28.58 -20.63
C PHE A 172 -7.78 29.34 -21.78
N VAL A 173 -7.25 28.60 -22.75
CA VAL A 173 -6.93 29.17 -24.06
C VAL A 173 -8.25 29.27 -24.81
N ALA A 174 -8.84 30.47 -24.83
CA ALA A 174 -9.96 30.77 -25.72
C ALA A 174 -9.48 30.65 -27.17
N LYS A 175 -10.19 29.85 -27.97
CA LYS A 175 -10.12 29.88 -29.44
C LYS A 175 -11.05 30.96 -29.97
#